data_AF-X1IN81-F1
#
_entry.id   AF-X1IN81-F1
#
_cell.length_a   1.000
_cell.length_b   1.000
_cell.length_c   1.000
_cell.angle_alpha   90.00
_cell.angle_beta   90.00
_cell.angle_gamma   90.00
#
_symmetry.space_group_name_H-M   'P 1'
#
loop_
_entity.id
_entity.type
_entity.pdbx_description
1 polymer ?
#
loop_
_entity_poly.entity_id
_entity_poly.type
_entity_poly.pdbx_seq_one_letter_code
_entity_poly.pdbx_strand_id
1 'polypeptide(L)' 'YMKPLLERIPQNPLNSEAIATGYLVVKYIGLDLIGKMAEEKQLNVQEAIAILSCYLETHP' A
#
# COMPACT_ATOMS: atom_id res chain seq x y z
N TYR A 1 -6.33 -11.39 3.67
CA TYR A 1 -7.44 -10.52 3.22
C TYR A 1 -7.01 -9.24 2.48
N MET A 2 -5.74 -8.81 2.49
CA MET A 2 -5.31 -7.55 1.82
C MET A 2 -5.16 -7.61 0.31
N LYS A 3 -4.86 -8.77 -0.28
CA LYS A 3 -4.59 -8.89 -1.73
C LYS A 3 -5.71 -8.30 -2.61
N PRO A 4 -7.01 -8.57 -2.36
CA PRO A 4 -8.10 -7.96 -3.13
C PRO A 4 -8.24 -6.45 -2.95
N LEU A 5 -7.69 -5.85 -1.89
CA LEU A 5 -7.70 -4.40 -1.68
C LEU A 5 -6.58 -3.73 -2.50
N LEU A 6 -5.42 -4.38 -2.59
CA LEU A 6 -4.29 -3.92 -3.39
C LEU A 6 -4.65 -3.88 -4.88
N GLU A 7 -5.36 -4.90 -5.38
CA GLU A 7 -5.81 -4.98 -6.77
C GLU A 7 -6.83 -3.87 -7.17
N ARG A 8 -7.43 -3.18 -6.20
CA ARG A 8 -8.37 -2.07 -6.44
C ARG A 8 -7.69 -0.71 -6.54
N ILE A 9 -6.39 -0.64 -6.22
CA ILE A 9 -5.65 0.62 -6.30
C ILE A 9 -5.38 0.90 -7.78
N PRO A 10 -5.83 2.03 -8.33
CA PRO A 10 -5.64 2.34 -9.74
C PRO A 10 -4.14 2.44 -10.04
N GLN A 11 -3.69 1.55 -10.92
CA GLN A 11 -2.38 1.57 -11.56
C GLN A 11 -2.31 2.84 -12.41
N ASN A 12 -1.42 3.79 -12.09
CA ASN A 12 -1.26 5.00 -12.89
C ASN A 12 -0.06 4.86 -13.83
N PRO A 13 -0.26 4.55 -15.13
CA PRO A 13 0.84 4.38 -16.08
C PRO A 13 1.54 5.70 -16.45
N LEU A 14 1.03 6.85 -16.00
CA LEU A 14 1.47 8.19 -16.43
C LEU A 14 2.08 9.04 -15.30
N ASN A 15 2.07 8.58 -14.04
CA ASN A 15 2.66 9.34 -12.93
C ASN A 15 4.14 9.01 -12.77
N SER A 16 5.00 9.86 -13.35
CA SER A 16 6.45 9.91 -13.12
C SER A 16 6.82 10.33 -11.68
N GLU A 17 5.86 10.76 -10.86
CA GLU A 17 6.11 11.16 -9.47
C GLU A 17 5.68 10.05 -8.50
N ALA A 18 6.67 9.33 -7.97
CA ALA A 18 6.57 8.30 -6.93
C ALA A 18 5.96 8.80 -5.59
N ILE A 19 5.48 10.04 -5.53
CA ILE A 19 4.88 10.69 -4.35
C ILE A 19 3.48 10.10 -4.04
N ALA A 20 2.87 9.37 -4.97
CA ALA A 20 1.51 8.86 -4.85
C ALA A 20 1.35 7.45 -4.25
N THR A 21 2.40 6.62 -4.13
CA THR A 21 2.21 5.19 -3.76
C THR A 21 1.76 5.01 -2.32
N GLY A 22 2.47 5.61 -1.36
CA GLY A 22 2.08 5.56 0.06
C GLY A 22 0.72 6.21 0.35
N TYR A 23 0.42 7.34 -0.30
CA TYR A 23 -0.88 7.99 -0.19
C TYR A 23 -2.02 7.12 -0.76
N LEU A 24 -1.83 6.51 -1.92
CA LEU A 24 -2.83 5.63 -2.54
C LEU A 24 -3.06 4.37 -1.69
N VAL A 25 -2.00 3.75 -1.18
CA VAL A 25 -2.08 2.63 -0.24
C VAL A 25 -2.96 2.99 0.95
N VAL A 26 -2.71 4.14 1.58
CA VAL A 26 -3.52 4.60 2.72
C VAL A 26 -4.96 4.93 2.33
N LYS A 27 -5.17 5.61 1.19
CA LYS A 27 -6.50 6.02 0.71
C LYS A 27 -7.42 4.82 0.44
N TYR A 28 -6.90 3.74 -0.11
CA TYR A 28 -7.70 2.60 -0.56
C TYR A 28 -7.75 1.42 0.43
N ILE A 29 -6.72 1.25 1.26
CA ILE A 29 -6.68 0.17 2.27
C ILE A 29 -7.12 0.69 3.65
N GLY A 30 -6.78 1.94 3.99
CA GLY A 30 -7.08 2.54 5.30
C GLY A 30 -6.03 2.23 6.36
N LEU A 31 -5.77 3.20 7.24
CA LEU A 31 -4.76 3.11 8.30
C LEU A 31 -5.06 2.00 9.31
N ASP A 32 -6.32 1.69 9.59
CA ASP A 32 -6.68 0.66 10.58
C ASP A 32 -6.23 -0.74 10.14
N LEU A 33 -6.48 -1.08 8.86
CA LEU A 33 -6.08 -2.37 8.30
C LEU A 33 -4.55 -2.46 8.12
N ILE A 34 -3.92 -1.35 7.71
CA ILE A 34 -2.46 -1.26 7.63
C ILE A 34 -1.84 -1.40 9.03
N GLY A 35 -2.42 -0.76 10.04
CA GLY A 35 -1.98 -0.85 11.43
C GLY A 35 -2.09 -2.27 11.97
N LYS A 36 -3.19 -2.96 11.67
CA LYS A 36 -3.36 -4.37 12.03
C LYS A 36 -2.32 -5.27 11.34
N MET A 37 -2.03 -5.05 10.06
CA MET A 37 -0.94 -5.76 9.37
C MET A 37 0.40 -5.49 10.05
N ALA A 38 0.68 -4.23 10.37
CA ALA A 38 1.92 -3.83 11.00
C ALA A 38 2.11 -4.58 12.34
N GLU A 39 1.08 -4.62 13.17
CA GLU A 39 1.08 -5.38 14.43
C GLU A 39 1.30 -6.89 14.19
N GLU A 40 0.51 -7.50 13.29
CA GLU A 40 0.61 -8.94 12.96
C GLU A 40 1.99 -9.33 12.42
N LYS A 41 2.70 -8.40 11.77
CA LYS A 41 4.00 -8.63 11.13
C LYS A 41 5.18 -8.08 11.93
N GLN A 42 4.94 -7.54 13.13
CA GLN A 42 5.97 -6.90 13.96
C GLN A 42 6.70 -5.77 13.20
N LEU A 43 5.95 -5.02 12.41
CA LEU A 43 6.39 -3.83 11.68
C LEU A 43 5.78 -2.59 12.32
N ASN A 44 6.35 -1.43 12.01
CA ASN A 44 5.64 -0.16 12.19
C ASN A 44 4.76 0.16 10.97
N VAL A 45 3.87 1.14 11.12
CA VAL A 45 2.91 1.53 10.07
C VAL A 45 3.62 2.01 8.80
N GLN A 46 4.76 2.71 8.92
CA GLN A 46 5.51 3.21 7.77
C GLN A 46 6.15 2.06 6.97
N GLU A 47 6.72 1.07 7.65
CA GLU A 47 7.29 -0.14 7.04
C GLU A 47 6.21 -0.94 6.30
N ALA A 48 5.03 -1.09 6.90
CA ALA A 48 3.89 -1.73 6.26
C ALA A 48 3.45 -0.98 4.99
N ILE A 49 3.35 0.36 5.04
CA ILE A 49 3.03 1.19 3.86
C ILE A 49 4.10 1.03 2.78
N ALA A 50 5.38 1.02 3.13
CA ALA A 50 6.49 0.88 2.19
C ALA A 50 6.43 -0.47 1.46
N ILE A 51 6.23 -1.57 2.20
CA ILE A 51 6.09 -2.91 1.62
C ILE A 51 4.90 -2.99 0.67
N LEU A 52 3.75 -2.44 1.07
CA LEU A 52 2.55 -2.42 0.24
C LEU A 52 2.74 -1.56 -1.01
N SER A 53 3.46 -0.44 -0.90
CA SER A 53 3.80 0.42 -2.03
C SER A 53 4.71 -0.30 -3.03
N CYS A 54 5.76 -0.98 -2.56
CA CYS A 54 6.64 -1.78 -3.40
C CYS A 54 5.92 -2.99 -4.05
N TYR A 55 4.95 -3.59 -3.36
CA TYR A 55 4.12 -4.64 -3.95
C TYR A 55 3.35 -4.14 -5.18
N LEU A 56 2.76 -2.95 -5.09
CA LEU A 56 2.02 -2.33 -6.20
C LEU A 56 2.94 -1.96 -7.37
N GLU A 57 4.16 -1.49 -7.10
CA GLU A 57 5.15 -1.19 -8.15
C GLU A 57 5.60 -2.44 -8.92
N THR A 58 5.68 -3.59 -8.25
CA THR A 58 6.17 -4.85 -8.84
C THR A 58 5.08 -5.69 -9.51
N HIS A 59 3.81 -5.36 -9.29
CA HIS A 59 2.65 -6.05 -9.84
C HIS A 59 1.76 -5.05 -10.58
N PRO A 60 2.15 -4.60 -11.80
CA PRO A 60 1.35 -3.68 -12.62
C PRO A 60 0.01 -4.28 -13.07
#